data_AF-A0A964V5W1-F1
#
_entry.id   AF-A0A964V5W1-F1
#
_cell.length_a   1.000
_cell.length_b   1.000
_cell.length_c   1.000
_cell.angle_alpha   90.00
_cell.angle_beta   90.00
_cell.angle_gamma   90.00
#
_symmetry.space_group_name_H-M   'P 1'
#
loop_
_entity.id
_entity.type
_entity.pdbx_description
1 polymer ?
#
loop_
_entity_poly.entity_id
_entity_poly.type
_entity_poly.pdbx_seq_one_letter_code
_entity_poly.pdbx_strand_id
1 'polypeptide(L)'
;MRESTGADIPDTQWITVTMDNGLSFVVGGGWSLPPGYPNFSSTWIEFVGTDGALLVDDSHKDVILNTMAKGMQLPMSTMPGEPVDHVFAGPMAQETIHFIESVAMDREVLVTPESARTVMEVYMAADLSAETGMPVTLPMAAQPRLHRVGER
;
A
#
# COMPACT_ATOMS: atom_id res chain seq x y z
N MET A 1 -8.72 -7.89 -12.45
CA MET A 1 -8.50 -9.00 -11.46
C MET A 1 -9.43 -10.22 -11.60
N ARG A 2 -10.67 -10.05 -12.12
CA ARG A 2 -11.66 -11.13 -12.20
C ARG A 2 -11.27 -12.33 -13.06
N GLU A 3 -10.53 -12.10 -14.15
CA GLU A 3 -10.06 -13.18 -15.02
C GLU A 3 -9.03 -14.11 -14.35
N SER A 4 -8.21 -13.60 -13.43
CA SER A 4 -7.18 -14.39 -12.74
C SER A 4 -7.66 -15.02 -11.43
N THR A 5 -8.60 -14.37 -10.73
CA THR A 5 -9.05 -14.78 -9.38
C THR A 5 -10.47 -15.35 -9.35
N GLY A 6 -11.28 -15.12 -10.40
CA GLY A 6 -12.70 -15.45 -10.42
C GLY A 6 -13.58 -14.58 -9.52
N ALA A 7 -12.99 -13.69 -8.70
CA ALA A 7 -13.69 -12.80 -7.80
C ALA A 7 -13.93 -11.42 -8.45
N ASP A 8 -15.02 -10.77 -8.06
CA ASP A 8 -15.33 -9.40 -8.50
C ASP A 8 -14.52 -8.40 -7.66
N ILE A 9 -13.24 -8.27 -8.01
CA ILE A 9 -12.28 -7.41 -7.32
C ILE A 9 -12.16 -6.09 -8.10
N PRO A 10 -12.41 -4.93 -7.48
CA PRO A 10 -12.20 -3.64 -8.12
C PRO A 10 -10.74 -3.48 -8.60
N ASP A 11 -10.56 -3.01 -9.83
CA ASP A 11 -9.21 -2.83 -10.39
C ASP A 11 -8.47 -1.63 -9.76
N THR A 12 -9.20 -0.67 -9.20
CA THR A 12 -8.67 0.52 -8.50
C THR A 12 -9.55 0.85 -7.31
N GLN A 13 -8.93 1.26 -6.21
CA GLN A 13 -9.59 1.73 -4.99
C GLN A 13 -8.96 3.03 -4.51
N TRP A 14 -9.78 3.88 -3.90
CA TRP A 14 -9.37 5.15 -3.28
C TRP A 14 -9.95 5.21 -1.87
N ILE A 15 -9.08 5.37 -0.88
CA ILE A 15 -9.46 5.51 0.52
C ILE A 15 -9.15 6.95 0.93
N THR A 16 -10.18 7.71 1.29
CA THR A 16 -10.03 9.06 1.85
C THR A 16 -10.26 9.00 3.35
N VAL A 17 -9.26 9.41 4.12
CA VAL A 17 -9.32 9.46 5.58
C VAL A 17 -9.20 10.90 6.03
N THR A 18 -10.08 11.31 6.95
CA THR A 18 -10.01 12.60 7.63
C THR A 18 -9.74 12.35 9.11
N MET A 19 -8.65 12.92 9.60
CA MET A 19 -8.20 12.88 10.98
C MET A 19 -8.97 13.89 11.84
N ASP A 20 -8.96 13.70 13.15
CA ASP A 20 -9.58 14.60 14.14
C ASP A 20 -9.02 16.04 14.12
N ASN A 21 -7.74 16.18 13.77
CA ASN A 21 -7.05 17.46 13.61
C ASN A 21 -7.31 18.13 12.25
N GLY A 22 -8.18 17.56 11.40
CA GLY A 22 -8.52 18.08 10.08
C GLY A 22 -7.56 17.70 8.96
N LEU A 23 -6.45 17.01 9.24
CA LEU A 23 -5.60 16.43 8.20
C LEU A 23 -6.42 15.42 7.40
N SER A 24 -6.31 15.46 6.07
CA SER A 24 -6.85 14.42 5.22
C SER A 24 -5.74 13.80 4.38
N PHE A 25 -5.76 12.48 4.26
CA PHE A 25 -4.90 11.76 3.34
C PHE A 25 -5.73 10.83 2.46
N VAL A 26 -5.22 10.62 1.25
CA VAL A 26 -5.89 9.80 0.23
C VAL A 26 -4.91 8.72 -0.20
N VAL A 27 -5.32 7.47 -0.07
CA VAL A 27 -4.55 6.31 -0.53
C VAL A 27 -5.24 5.75 -1.77
N GLY A 28 -4.56 5.87 -2.91
CA GLY A 28 -4.99 5.28 -4.18
C GLY A 28 -4.14 4.06 -4.51
N GLY A 29 -4.79 2.95 -4.82
CA GLY A 29 -4.11 1.73 -5.24
C GLY A 29 -4.88 1.06 -6.38
N GLY A 30 -4.16 0.46 -7.33
CA GLY A 30 -4.81 -0.24 -8.42
C GLY A 30 -3.87 -1.11 -9.23
N TRP A 31 -4.46 -2.11 -9.89
CA TRP A 31 -3.80 -3.08 -10.75
C TRP A 31 -4.29 -2.97 -12.19
N SER A 32 -4.74 -1.77 -12.59
CA SER A 32 -5.37 -1.50 -13.89
C SER A 32 -4.38 -1.39 -15.05
N LEU A 33 -3.07 -1.41 -14.78
CA LEU A 33 -2.06 -1.34 -15.83
C LEU A 33 -1.91 -2.67 -16.58
N PRO A 34 -1.61 -2.63 -17.90
CA PRO A 34 -1.42 -3.85 -18.69
C PRO A 34 -0.33 -4.76 -18.09
N PRO A 35 -0.46 -6.09 -18.25
CA PRO A 35 0.61 -7.02 -17.90
C PRO A 35 1.85 -6.70 -18.73
N GLY A 36 2.84 -6.03 -18.14
CA GLY A 36 3.98 -5.49 -18.89
C GLY A 36 5.32 -5.58 -18.17
N TYR A 37 5.33 -5.51 -16.83
CA TYR A 37 6.57 -5.61 -16.06
C TYR A 37 6.39 -6.48 -14.80
N PRO A 38 7.13 -7.60 -14.67
CA PRO A 38 7.13 -8.39 -13.44
C PRO A 38 7.71 -7.55 -12.29
N ASN A 39 7.13 -7.69 -11.09
CA ASN A 39 7.54 -7.00 -9.86
C ASN A 39 7.39 -5.46 -9.86
N PHE A 40 6.61 -4.91 -10.80
CA PHE A 40 6.35 -3.47 -10.83
C PHE A 40 5.47 -3.02 -9.67
N SER A 41 5.98 -2.07 -8.88
CA SER A 41 5.16 -1.16 -8.08
C SER A 41 5.62 0.26 -8.40
N SER A 42 4.69 1.18 -8.58
CA SER A 42 4.98 2.60 -8.75
C SER A 42 4.21 3.37 -7.71
N THR A 43 4.93 4.09 -6.87
CA THR A 43 4.35 4.87 -5.79
C THR A 43 4.58 6.34 -6.04
N TRP A 44 3.57 7.15 -5.76
CA TRP A 44 3.68 8.60 -5.76
C TRP A 44 3.10 9.10 -4.45
N ILE A 45 3.90 9.86 -3.70
CA ILE A 45 3.51 10.33 -2.37
C ILE A 45 3.61 11.86 -2.35
N GLU A 46 2.54 12.50 -1.92
CA GLU A 46 2.48 13.95 -1.78
C GLU A 46 2.10 14.32 -0.35
N PHE A 47 2.90 15.17 0.28
CA PHE A 47 2.54 15.85 1.50
C PHE A 47 2.44 17.34 1.20
N VAL A 48 1.26 17.90 1.42
CA VAL A 48 1.01 19.34 1.24
C VAL A 48 0.66 19.92 2.60
N GLY A 49 1.48 20.85 3.07
CA GLY A 49 1.29 21.58 4.32
C GLY A 49 1.14 23.08 4.07
N THR A 50 0.97 23.83 5.16
CA THR A 50 0.79 25.29 5.11
C THR A 50 2.01 26.02 4.53
N ASP A 51 3.22 25.59 4.92
CA ASP A 51 4.47 26.29 4.57
C ASP A 51 5.26 25.62 3.44
N GLY A 52 4.76 24.52 2.88
CA GLY A 52 5.47 23.81 1.82
C GLY A 52 4.86 22.47 1.45
N ALA A 53 5.52 21.80 0.51
CA ALA A 53 5.14 20.49 0.03
C ALA A 53 6.35 19.57 -0.13
N LEU A 54 6.16 18.27 0.09
CA LEU A 54 7.10 17.19 -0.20
C LEU A 54 6.45 16.26 -1.23
N LEU A 55 7.16 16.04 -2.34
CA LEU A 55 6.74 15.12 -3.40
C LEU A 55 7.80 14.02 -3.49
N VAL A 56 7.36 12.78 -3.40
CA VAL A 56 8.22 11.60 -3.54
C VAL A 56 7.75 10.82 -4.76
N ASP A 57 8.57 10.85 -5.82
CA ASP A 57 8.40 10.01 -7.00
C ASP A 57 9.17 8.72 -6.80
N ASP A 58 8.45 7.65 -6.49
CA ASP A 58 8.98 6.28 -6.42
C ASP A 58 8.36 5.43 -7.54
N SER A 59 8.24 6.02 -8.73
CA SER A 59 7.74 5.31 -9.91
C SER A 59 8.81 4.48 -10.62
N HIS A 60 10.09 4.68 -10.26
CA HIS A 60 11.27 4.04 -10.86
C HIS A 60 11.38 4.26 -12.39
N LYS A 61 10.76 5.34 -12.91
CA LYS A 61 10.76 5.71 -14.33
C LYS A 61 11.98 6.55 -14.73
N ASP A 62 12.88 6.80 -13.80
CA ASP A 62 14.16 7.48 -14.02
C ASP A 62 15.08 6.69 -14.95
N VAL A 63 14.99 5.35 -14.93
CA VAL A 63 15.71 4.46 -15.85
C VAL A 63 14.74 3.47 -16.48
N ILE A 64 14.54 3.58 -17.80
CA ILE A 64 13.67 2.68 -18.57
C ILE A 64 14.50 1.92 -19.61
N LEU A 65 14.49 0.58 -19.54
CA LEU A 65 15.07 -0.29 -20.55
C LEU A 65 13.96 -0.92 -21.39
N ASN A 66 13.90 -0.57 -22.67
CA ASN A 66 12.98 -1.20 -23.62
C ASN A 66 13.69 -2.28 -24.44
N THR A 67 13.13 -3.48 -24.50
CA THR A 67 13.65 -4.57 -25.32
C THR A 67 12.56 -5.12 -26.24
N MET A 68 12.94 -5.52 -27.46
CA MET A 68 11.98 -6.13 -28.40
C MET A 68 11.38 -7.43 -27.85
N ALA A 69 12.12 -8.17 -27.02
CA ALA A 69 11.70 -9.46 -26.50
C ALA A 69 10.85 -9.36 -25.22
N LYS A 70 11.11 -8.38 -24.35
CA LYS A 70 10.48 -8.27 -23.01
C LYS A 70 9.71 -6.97 -22.78
N GLY A 71 9.66 -6.09 -23.78
CA GLY A 71 9.01 -4.78 -23.63
C GLY A 71 9.74 -3.86 -22.65
N MET A 72 8.96 -3.07 -21.91
CA MET A 72 9.45 -2.10 -20.94
C MET A 72 9.95 -2.78 -19.67
N GLN A 73 11.11 -2.35 -19.18
CA GLN A 73 11.73 -2.85 -17.95
C GLN A 73 12.13 -1.66 -17.07
N LEU A 74 11.88 -1.79 -15.76
CA LEU A 74 12.16 -0.76 -14.74
C LEU A 74 13.19 -1.31 -13.74
N PRO A 75 14.48 -1.37 -14.13
CA PRO A 75 15.52 -2.08 -13.38
C PRO A 75 15.78 -1.53 -11.97
N MET A 76 15.30 -0.32 -11.67
CA MET A 76 15.42 0.28 -10.33
C MET A 76 14.30 -0.15 -9.37
N SER A 77 13.22 -0.74 -9.88
CA SER A 77 12.13 -1.27 -9.06
C SER A 77 12.56 -2.60 -8.45
N THR A 78 13.09 -2.53 -7.22
CA THR A 78 13.71 -3.66 -6.52
C THR A 78 12.98 -4.03 -5.21
N MET A 79 11.65 -3.89 -5.21
CA MET A 79 10.82 -4.05 -4.01
C MET A 79 11.07 -5.38 -3.24
N PRO A 80 11.05 -6.56 -3.90
CA PRO A 80 11.25 -7.86 -3.23
C PRO A 80 12.63 -8.08 -2.62
N GLY A 81 13.64 -7.29 -3.01
CA GLY A 81 15.03 -7.61 -2.72
C GLY A 81 15.62 -8.48 -3.83
N GLU A 82 16.16 -7.85 -4.86
CA GLU A 82 16.77 -8.53 -6.00
C GLU A 82 18.24 -8.82 -5.72
N PRO A 83 18.78 -9.95 -6.22
CA PRO A 83 20.19 -10.23 -6.15
C PRO A 83 20.97 -9.25 -7.05
N VAL A 84 21.80 -8.42 -6.42
CA VAL A 84 22.76 -7.53 -7.06
C VAL A 84 24.16 -8.03 -6.70
N ASP A 85 24.70 -8.90 -7.57
CA ASP A 85 25.98 -9.58 -7.37
C ASP A 85 26.05 -10.35 -6.04
N HIS A 86 26.72 -9.80 -5.03
CA HIS A 86 26.93 -10.45 -3.73
C HIS A 86 25.96 -9.96 -2.63
N VAL A 87 24.99 -9.10 -2.95
CA VAL A 87 24.00 -8.59 -2.00
C VAL A 87 22.57 -8.72 -2.52
N PHE A 88 21.58 -8.80 -1.64
CA PHE A 88 20.18 -8.54 -1.99
C PHE A 88 19.88 -7.06 -1.71
N ALA A 89 19.39 -6.34 -2.72
CA ALA A 89 19.07 -4.91 -2.59
C ALA A 89 17.56 -4.72 -2.77
N GLY A 90 16.92 -4.12 -1.77
CA GLY A 90 15.48 -3.84 -1.78
C GLY A 90 14.90 -3.63 -0.38
N PRO A 91 13.80 -2.88 -0.26
CA PRO A 91 13.19 -2.57 1.04
C PRO A 91 12.74 -3.82 1.80
N MET A 92 12.15 -4.83 1.14
CA MET A 92 11.71 -6.06 1.83
C MET A 92 12.88 -6.86 2.44
N ALA A 93 14.04 -6.87 1.78
CA ALA A 93 15.24 -7.50 2.33
C ALA A 93 15.73 -6.76 3.59
N GLN A 94 15.72 -5.42 3.55
CA GLN A 94 16.09 -4.59 4.71
C GLN A 94 15.09 -4.74 5.87
N GLU A 95 13.79 -4.81 5.59
CA GLU A 95 12.74 -5.08 6.59
C GLU A 95 12.95 -6.43 7.28
N THR A 96 13.29 -7.46 6.50
CA THR A 96 13.57 -8.80 7.03
C THR A 96 14.80 -8.81 7.92
N ILE A 97 15.88 -8.14 7.50
CA ILE A 97 17.09 -7.99 8.32
C ILE A 97 16.77 -7.23 9.60
N HIS A 98 16.05 -6.10 9.52
CA HIS A 98 15.63 -5.31 10.69
C HIS A 98 14.88 -6.18 11.70
N PHE A 99 13.93 -7.00 11.23
CA PHE A 99 13.18 -7.90 12.10
C PHE A 99 14.09 -8.93 12.78
N ILE A 100 14.96 -9.60 12.01
CA ILE A 100 15.91 -10.60 12.55
C ILE A 100 16.84 -9.97 13.59
N GLU A 101 17.40 -8.80 13.30
CA GLU A 101 18.28 -8.08 14.23
C GLU A 101 17.54 -7.64 15.48
N SER A 102 16.29 -7.17 15.34
CA SER A 102 15.45 -6.78 16.47
C SER A 102 15.23 -7.95 17.42
N VAL A 103 14.93 -9.15 16.89
CA VAL A 103 14.80 -10.37 17.70
C VAL A 103 16.14 -10.80 18.30
N ALA A 104 17.21 -10.81 17.51
CA ALA A 104 18.50 -11.32 17.94
C ALA A 104 19.18 -10.43 18.99
N MET A 105 18.92 -9.12 18.95
CA MET A 105 19.55 -8.11 19.81
C MET A 105 18.60 -7.52 20.86
N ASP A 106 17.39 -8.08 21.00
CA ASP A 106 16.36 -7.59 21.93
C ASP A 106 16.07 -6.09 21.77
N ARG A 107 15.82 -5.67 20.52
CA ARG A 107 15.47 -4.28 20.16
C ARG A 107 14.01 -4.16 19.77
N GLU A 108 13.47 -2.97 19.92
CA GLU A 108 12.12 -2.66 19.46
C GLU A 108 12.01 -2.72 17.94
N VAL A 109 10.88 -3.28 17.46
CA VAL A 109 10.54 -3.27 16.03
C VAL A 109 9.98 -1.90 15.61
N LEU A 110 10.22 -1.51 14.36
CA LEU A 110 9.74 -0.22 13.83
C LEU A 110 8.21 -0.16 13.72
N VAL A 111 7.55 -1.29 13.44
CA VAL A 111 6.10 -1.39 13.30
C VAL A 111 5.57 -2.30 14.41
N THR A 112 4.70 -1.77 15.27
CA THR A 112 4.13 -2.53 16.39
C THR A 112 2.88 -3.32 15.98
N PRO A 113 2.47 -4.35 16.74
CA PRO A 113 1.22 -5.06 16.51
C PRO A 113 -0.01 -4.14 16.54
N GLU A 114 0.01 -3.10 17.36
CA GLU A 114 -1.07 -2.10 17.45
C GLU A 114 -1.20 -1.30 16.15
N SER A 115 -0.07 -0.88 15.55
CA SER A 115 -0.08 -0.24 14.24
C SER A 115 -0.68 -1.14 13.17
N ALA A 116 -0.30 -2.43 13.14
CA ALA A 116 -0.87 -3.39 12.21
C ALA A 116 -2.39 -3.55 12.40
N ARG A 117 -2.87 -3.57 13.65
CA ARG A 117 -4.30 -3.61 13.96
C ARG A 117 -5.04 -2.37 13.46
N THR A 118 -4.47 -1.18 13.66
CA THR A 118 -5.06 0.08 13.16
C THR A 118 -5.16 0.06 11.63
N VAL A 119 -4.13 -0.40 10.92
CA VAL A 119 -4.17 -0.52 9.45
C VAL A 119 -5.28 -1.47 9.00
N MET A 120 -5.41 -2.63 9.66
CA MET A 120 -6.49 -3.58 9.33
C MET A 120 -7.88 -2.99 9.59
N GLU A 121 -8.04 -2.21 10.65
CA GLU A 121 -9.31 -1.52 10.94
C GLU A 121 -9.66 -0.49 9.85
N VAL A 122 -8.67 0.26 9.34
CA VAL A 122 -8.86 1.19 8.21
C VAL A 122 -9.30 0.44 6.95
N TYR A 123 -8.70 -0.71 6.63
CA TYR A 123 -9.13 -1.51 5.46
C TYR A 123 -10.55 -2.03 5.59
N MET A 124 -10.93 -2.55 6.77
CA MET A 124 -12.30 -3.00 7.01
C MET A 124 -13.32 -1.86 6.92
N ALA A 125 -12.95 -0.67 7.41
CA ALA A 125 -13.78 0.52 7.28
C ALA A 125 -13.91 0.99 5.83
N ALA A 126 -12.85 0.89 5.03
CA ALA A 126 -12.86 1.20 3.61
C ALA A 126 -13.78 0.26 2.82
N ASP A 127 -13.71 -1.05 3.08
CA ASP A 127 -14.61 -2.04 2.47
C ASP A 127 -16.07 -1.75 2.83
N LEU A 128 -16.37 -1.49 4.11
CA LEU A 128 -17.72 -1.14 4.55
C LEU A 128 -18.19 0.19 3.94
N SER A 129 -17.29 1.17 3.80
CA SER A 129 -17.61 2.45 3.16
C SER A 129 -17.95 2.25 1.68
N ALA A 130 -17.21 1.40 0.97
CA ALA A 130 -17.49 1.04 -0.42
C ALA A 130 -18.82 0.30 -0.58
N GLU A 131 -19.15 -0.62 0.34
CA GLU A 131 -20.43 -1.35 0.35
C GLU A 131 -21.63 -0.44 0.62
N THR A 132 -21.49 0.52 1.54
CA THR A 132 -22.59 1.36 2.02
C THR A 132 -22.71 2.70 1.30
N GLY A 133 -21.66 3.15 0.62
CA GLY A 133 -21.56 4.49 0.05
C GLY A 133 -21.46 5.61 1.10
N MET A 134 -21.17 5.27 2.36
CA MET A 134 -21.14 6.22 3.48
C MET A 134 -19.77 6.23 4.17
N PRO A 135 -19.30 7.38 4.71
CA PRO A 135 -18.09 7.41 5.53
C PRO A 135 -18.24 6.57 6.79
N VAL A 136 -17.15 5.94 7.22
CA VAL A 136 -17.09 5.13 8.46
C VAL A 136 -16.16 5.82 9.47
N THR A 137 -16.66 6.09 10.67
CA THR A 137 -15.86 6.67 11.76
C THR A 137 -14.94 5.62 12.40
N LEU A 138 -13.72 6.01 12.75
CA LEU A 138 -12.78 5.16 13.48
C LEU A 138 -12.59 5.68 14.92
N PRO A 139 -12.34 4.80 15.91
CA PRO A 139 -12.28 3.33 15.81
C PRO A 139 -13.66 2.69 15.66
N MET A 140 -13.76 1.61 14.87
CA MET A 140 -15.01 0.89 14.58
C MET A 140 -15.60 0.24 15.84
N ALA A 141 -14.76 -0.17 16.80
CA ALA A 141 -15.20 -0.79 18.04
C ALA A 141 -16.08 0.14 18.92
N ALA A 142 -16.00 1.46 18.71
CA ALA A 142 -16.82 2.44 19.41
C ALA A 142 -18.21 2.63 18.77
N GLN A 143 -18.48 2.01 17.62
CA GLN A 143 -19.75 2.15 16.92
C GLN A 143 -20.74 1.02 17.24
N PRO A 144 -22.05 1.31 17.29
CA PRO A 144 -23.09 0.28 17.19
C PRO A 144 -22.86 -0.52 15.90
N ARG A 145 -22.92 -1.87 15.97
CA ARG A 145 -22.72 -2.73 14.80
C ARG A 145 -23.62 -2.27 13.64
N LEU A 146 -23.02 -1.73 12.58
CA LEU A 146 -23.71 -1.47 11.33
C LEU A 146 -24.04 -2.83 10.71
N HIS A 147 -25.33 -3.14 10.63
CA HIS A 147 -25.80 -4.34 9.95
C HIS A 147 -25.49 -4.21 8.46
N ARG A 148 -24.94 -5.28 7.86
CA ARG A 148 -24.79 -5.35 6.41
C ARG A 148 -26.17 -5.21 5.75
N VAL A 149 -26.23 -4.42 4.69
CA VAL A 149 -27.45 -4.29 3.87
C VAL A 149 -27.71 -5.65 3.21
N GLY A 150 -28.62 -6.42 3.79
CA GLY A 150 -28.94 -7.79 3.36
C GLY A 150 -29.36 -8.75 4.48
N GLU A 151 -29.09 -8.40 5.75
CA GLU A 151 -29.62 -9.13 6.90
C GLU A 151 -30.97 -8.51 7.34
N ARG A 152 -32.05 -8.88 6.66
CA ARG A 152 -33.44 -8.71 7.14
C ARG A 152 -34.26 -9.95 6.86
#